data_AF-A0A2S7US24-F1
#
_entry.id   AF-A0A2S7US24-F1
#
_cell.length_a   1.000
_cell.length_b   1.000
_cell.length_c   1.000
_cell.angle_alpha   90.00
_cell.angle_beta   90.00
_cell.angle_gamma   90.00
#
_symmetry.space_group_name_H-M   'P 1'
#
loop_
_entity.id
_entity.type
_entity.pdbx_description
1 polymer ?
#
loop_
_entity_poly.entity_id
_entity_poly.type
_entity_poly.pdbx_seq_one_letter_code
_entity_poly.pdbx_strand_id
1 'polypeptide(L)'
;MQKLMLFVFSIYAFAVSAEPNTTKDLYIASYIKSMTPLLRKNVMNRMPDLSLNDLNLIVTTTTEQMADCSYYSIADYPERYRNLSISTISQGVNVFESAAQVEALMQSDIEAGTITPEKVVSLVEDANEKIALCMEGL
;
A
#
# COMPACT_ATOMS: atom_id res chain seq x y z
N MET A 1 47.35 12.08 40.35
CA MET A 1 46.83 12.54 39.04
C MET A 1 46.11 11.39 38.38
N GLN A 2 44.78 11.46 38.39
CA GLN A 2 43.86 10.49 37.81
C GLN A 2 43.92 10.62 36.28
N LYS A 3 44.41 9.59 35.58
CA LYS A 3 44.20 9.44 34.13
C LYS A 3 43.18 8.34 33.92
N LEU A 4 41.92 8.78 33.92
CA LEU A 4 40.77 8.03 33.44
C LEU A 4 40.98 7.80 31.93
N MET A 5 41.48 6.63 31.52
CA MET A 5 41.41 6.22 30.12
C MET A 5 39.99 5.73 29.84
N LEU A 6 39.18 6.63 29.29
CA LEU A 6 37.91 6.29 28.66
C LEU A 6 38.19 5.51 27.37
N PHE A 7 38.02 4.18 27.43
CA PHE A 7 37.92 3.34 26.24
C PHE A 7 36.55 3.61 25.61
N VAL A 8 36.52 4.45 24.57
CA VAL A 8 35.31 4.72 23.79
C VAL A 8 35.04 3.51 22.90
N PHE A 9 34.13 2.64 23.32
CA PHE A 9 33.49 1.68 22.42
C PHE A 9 32.61 2.46 21.44
N SER A 10 33.16 2.76 20.26
CA SER A 10 32.36 3.23 19.13
C SER A 10 31.61 2.04 18.55
N ILE A 11 30.38 1.85 19.02
CA ILE A 11 29.44 0.91 18.42
C ILE A 11 28.88 1.63 17.18
N TYR A 12 29.41 1.30 16.01
CA TYR A 12 28.75 1.62 14.76
C TYR A 12 27.44 0.84 14.72
N ALA A 13 26.34 1.49 15.11
CA ALA A 13 25.01 1.01 14.80
C ALA A 13 24.84 1.12 13.28
N PHE A 14 25.11 0.03 12.57
CA PHE A 14 24.55 -0.14 11.24
C PHE A 14 23.03 -0.14 11.42
N ALA A 15 22.37 0.88 10.87
CA ALA A 15 20.94 0.87 10.73
C ALA A 15 20.57 -0.34 9.85
N VAL A 16 20.22 -1.45 10.47
CA VAL A 16 19.48 -2.53 9.81
C VAL A 16 18.18 -1.89 9.37
N SER A 17 18.02 -1.64 8.07
CA SER A 17 16.69 -1.42 7.51
C SER A 17 15.90 -2.69 7.84
N ALA A 18 14.94 -2.58 8.76
CA ALA A 18 14.10 -3.71 9.12
C ALA A 18 13.42 -4.20 7.83
N GLU A 19 13.72 -5.43 7.42
CA GLU A 19 12.99 -6.03 6.30
C GLU A 19 11.51 -6.20 6.71
N PRO A 20 10.56 -5.95 5.79
CA PRO A 20 9.15 -6.16 6.07
C PRO A 20 8.91 -7.62 6.47
N ASN A 21 8.39 -7.84 7.68
CA ASN A 21 8.32 -9.18 8.28
C ASN A 21 6.88 -9.64 8.59
N THR A 22 5.88 -8.77 8.44
CA THR A 22 4.47 -9.15 8.50
C THR A 22 3.83 -9.15 7.11
N THR A 23 2.71 -9.87 6.95
CA THR A 23 1.91 -9.82 5.72
C THR A 23 1.48 -8.39 5.39
N LYS A 24 1.14 -7.59 6.40
CA LYS A 24 0.79 -6.17 6.20
C LYS A 24 2.00 -5.38 5.68
N ASP A 25 3.19 -5.56 6.22
CA ASP A 25 4.38 -4.82 5.76
C ASP A 25 4.76 -5.21 4.33
N LEU A 26 4.65 -6.50 3.99
CA LEU A 26 4.88 -6.99 2.64
C LEU A 26 3.84 -6.46 1.64
N TYR A 27 2.57 -6.38 2.07
CA TYR A 27 1.50 -5.74 1.31
C TYR A 27 1.85 -4.27 1.03
N ILE A 28 2.16 -3.51 2.07
CA ILE A 28 2.47 -2.07 1.97
C ILE A 28 3.67 -1.84 1.07
N ALA A 29 4.76 -2.59 1.26
CA ALA A 29 5.97 -2.46 0.43
C ALA A 29 5.68 -2.69 -1.06
N SER A 30 4.89 -3.72 -1.37
CA SER A 30 4.54 -4.08 -2.75
C SER A 30 3.55 -3.09 -3.37
N TYR A 31 2.63 -2.57 -2.56
CA TYR A 31 1.72 -1.50 -2.96
C TYR A 31 2.48 -0.23 -3.32
N ILE A 32 3.36 0.25 -2.43
CA ILE A 32 4.19 1.44 -2.65
C ILE A 32 5.04 1.28 -3.92
N LYS A 33 5.68 0.11 -4.10
CA LYS A 33 6.47 -0.20 -5.30
C LYS A 33 5.64 -0.08 -6.58
N SER A 34 4.39 -0.52 -6.55
CA SER A 34 3.49 -0.48 -7.70
C SER A 34 2.99 0.93 -8.01
N MET A 35 2.66 1.72 -6.98
CA MET A 35 1.97 3.01 -7.14
C MET A 35 2.91 4.20 -7.29
N THR A 36 4.11 4.15 -6.70
CA THR A 36 5.06 5.27 -6.69
C THR A 36 5.39 5.82 -8.08
N PRO A 37 5.68 5.00 -9.11
CA PRO A 37 5.99 5.53 -10.44
C PRO A 37 4.81 6.28 -11.08
N LEU A 38 3.58 5.78 -10.87
CA LEU A 38 2.37 6.39 -11.40
C LEU A 38 2.04 7.70 -10.71
N LEU A 39 2.11 7.72 -9.37
CA LEU A 39 1.87 8.93 -8.61
C LEU A 39 2.90 10.00 -8.96
N ARG A 40 4.19 9.64 -9.02
CA ARG A 40 5.27 10.56 -9.44
C ARG A 40 4.98 11.19 -10.80
N LYS A 41 4.63 10.37 -11.80
CA LYS A 41 4.26 10.85 -13.13
C LYS A 41 3.07 11.82 -13.07
N ASN A 42 2.04 11.49 -12.29
CA ASN A 42 0.85 12.33 -12.15
C ASN A 42 1.15 13.67 -11.46
N VAL A 43 1.97 13.66 -10.40
CA VAL A 43 2.40 14.87 -9.69
C VAL A 43 3.22 15.76 -10.62
N MET A 44 4.23 15.20 -11.31
CA MET A 44 5.06 15.97 -12.26
C MET A 44 4.25 16.57 -13.42
N ASN A 45 3.21 15.86 -13.90
CA ASN A 45 2.34 16.38 -14.95
C ASN A 45 1.46 17.54 -14.47
N ARG A 46 1.08 17.57 -13.19
CA ARG A 46 0.21 18.61 -12.61
C ARG A 46 1.00 19.78 -12.02
N MET A 47 2.21 19.52 -11.54
CA MET A 47 3.09 20.47 -10.86
C MET A 47 4.51 20.34 -11.43
N PRO A 48 4.75 20.80 -12.66
CA PRO A 48 6.03 20.61 -13.36
C PRO A 48 7.20 21.37 -12.71
N ASP A 49 6.91 22.45 -11.99
CA ASP A 49 7.91 23.32 -11.36
C ASP A 49 8.28 22.89 -9.92
N LEU A 50 7.74 21.77 -9.46
CA LEU A 50 7.97 21.27 -8.11
C LEU A 50 9.43 20.85 -7.92
N SER A 51 10.03 21.19 -6.78
CA SER A 51 11.41 20.78 -6.50
C SER A 51 11.51 19.25 -6.36
N LEU A 52 12.68 18.67 -6.63
CA LEU A 52 12.87 17.22 -6.47
C LEU A 52 12.62 16.76 -5.01
N ASN A 53 12.93 17.60 -4.03
CA ASN A 53 12.71 17.29 -2.62
C ASN A 53 11.21 17.26 -2.30
N ASP A 54 10.46 18.27 -2.74
CA ASP A 54 9.01 18.33 -2.54
C ASP A 54 8.32 17.18 -3.29
N LEU A 55 8.81 16.83 -4.48
CA LEU A 55 8.25 15.73 -5.28
C LEU A 55 8.42 14.41 -4.54
N ASN A 56 9.62 14.17 -4.01
CA ASN A 56 9.91 12.96 -3.25
C ASN A 56 9.08 12.91 -1.97
N LEU A 57 8.93 14.03 -1.26
CA LEU A 57 8.11 14.11 -0.05
C LEU A 57 6.65 13.79 -0.34
N ILE A 58 6.03 14.50 -1.29
CA ILE A 58 4.62 14.29 -1.67
C ILE A 58 4.41 12.84 -2.11
N VAL A 59 5.24 12.34 -3.02
CA VAL A 59 5.06 10.99 -3.57
C VAL A 59 5.19 9.93 -2.48
N THR A 60 6.18 10.04 -1.59
CA THR A 60 6.43 9.05 -0.54
C THR A 60 5.30 9.06 0.49
N THR A 61 4.99 10.22 1.07
CA THR A 61 3.96 10.35 2.10
C THR A 61 2.59 9.92 1.56
N THR A 62 2.25 10.32 0.33
CA THR A 62 0.97 9.93 -0.28
C THR A 62 0.91 8.44 -0.61
N THR A 63 1.97 7.82 -1.15
CA THR A 63 1.90 6.37 -1.45
C THR A 63 1.90 5.50 -0.19
N GLU A 64 2.59 5.91 0.87
CA GLU A 64 2.54 5.25 2.17
C GLU A 64 1.13 5.29 2.75
N GLN A 65 0.49 6.47 2.78
CA GLN A 65 -0.88 6.62 3.24
C GLN A 65 -1.87 5.80 2.38
N MET A 66 -1.75 5.88 1.05
CA MET A 66 -2.60 5.10 0.14
C MET A 66 -2.48 3.59 0.38
N ALA A 67 -1.27 3.10 0.66
CA ALA A 67 -1.03 1.69 0.93
C ALA A 67 -1.73 1.22 2.21
N ASP A 68 -1.62 2.00 3.28
CA ASP A 68 -2.27 1.69 4.56
C ASP A 68 -3.81 1.77 4.45
N CYS A 69 -4.32 2.85 3.84
CA CYS A 69 -5.75 3.02 3.59
C CYS A 69 -6.32 1.87 2.74
N SER A 70 -5.58 1.44 1.70
CA SER A 70 -5.99 0.34 0.84
C SER A 70 -6.03 -1.01 1.56
N TYR A 71 -5.11 -1.25 2.51
CA TYR A 71 -5.10 -2.49 3.28
C TYR A 71 -6.36 -2.61 4.15
N TYR A 72 -6.76 -1.51 4.78
CA TYR A 72 -7.93 -1.49 5.67
C TYR A 72 -9.27 -1.37 4.95
N SER A 73 -9.31 -0.76 3.77
CA SER A 73 -10.57 -0.55 3.05
C SER A 73 -11.26 -1.86 2.66
N ILE A 74 -10.48 -2.90 2.39
CA ILE A 74 -10.96 -4.23 2.02
C ILE A 74 -11.25 -5.14 3.22
N ALA A 75 -11.20 -4.64 4.47
CA ALA A 75 -11.45 -5.44 5.66
C ALA A 75 -12.84 -6.12 5.63
N ASP A 76 -13.84 -5.45 5.06
CA ASP A 76 -15.23 -5.91 4.99
C ASP A 76 -15.54 -6.71 3.71
N TYR A 77 -14.55 -6.91 2.84
CA TYR A 77 -14.73 -7.82 1.72
C TYR A 77 -14.98 -9.23 2.23
N PRO A 78 -15.82 -10.02 1.55
CA PRO A 78 -15.86 -11.46 1.73
C PRO A 78 -14.45 -12.04 1.75
N GLU A 79 -14.20 -12.97 2.67
CA GLU A 79 -12.87 -13.45 3.00
C GLU A 79 -12.08 -13.92 1.77
N ARG A 80 -12.75 -14.59 0.82
CA ARG A 80 -12.13 -15.09 -0.41
C ARG A 80 -11.49 -13.96 -1.24
N TYR A 81 -12.17 -12.84 -1.41
CA TYR A 81 -11.67 -11.70 -2.18
C TYR A 81 -10.58 -10.94 -1.41
N ARG A 82 -10.80 -10.73 -0.11
CA ARG A 82 -9.83 -10.08 0.77
C ARG A 82 -8.52 -10.87 0.83
N ASN A 83 -8.58 -12.17 1.06
CA ASN A 83 -7.40 -13.03 1.18
C ASN A 83 -6.66 -13.12 -0.16
N LEU A 84 -7.38 -13.20 -1.29
CA LEU A 84 -6.74 -13.15 -2.61
C LEU A 84 -5.98 -11.84 -2.79
N SER A 85 -6.63 -10.69 -2.56
CA SER A 85 -6.00 -9.36 -2.67
C SER A 85 -4.76 -9.22 -1.77
N ILE A 86 -4.89 -9.55 -0.48
CA ILE A 86 -3.80 -9.42 0.49
C ILE A 86 -2.65 -10.36 0.11
N SER A 87 -2.94 -11.63 -0.21
CA SER A 87 -1.89 -12.62 -0.48
C SER A 87 -1.10 -12.32 -1.74
N THR A 88 -1.75 -11.94 -2.84
CA THR A 88 -1.07 -11.64 -4.10
C THR A 88 -0.21 -10.39 -3.96
N ILE A 89 -0.73 -9.31 -3.38
CA ILE A 89 0.03 -8.07 -3.18
C ILE A 89 1.19 -8.31 -2.23
N SER A 90 1.00 -9.06 -1.13
CA SER A 90 2.09 -9.41 -0.20
C SER A 90 3.19 -10.27 -0.84
N GLN A 91 2.87 -10.99 -1.92
CA GLN A 91 3.84 -11.77 -2.70
C GLN A 91 4.56 -10.94 -3.77
N GLY A 92 4.30 -9.63 -3.83
CA GLY A 92 4.93 -8.71 -4.78
C GLY A 92 4.21 -8.60 -6.13
N VAL A 93 3.01 -9.16 -6.26
CA VAL A 93 2.17 -8.94 -7.44
C VAL A 93 1.77 -7.47 -7.50
N ASN A 94 1.79 -6.91 -8.71
CA ASN A 94 1.40 -5.53 -8.95
C ASN A 94 -0.07 -5.31 -8.54
N VAL A 95 -0.38 -4.17 -7.92
CA VAL A 95 -1.73 -3.87 -7.40
C VAL A 95 -2.83 -3.93 -8.46
N PHE A 96 -2.55 -3.54 -9.71
CA PHE A 96 -3.51 -3.61 -10.81
C PHE A 96 -3.73 -5.04 -11.28
N GLU A 97 -2.69 -5.86 -11.26
CA GLU A 97 -2.78 -7.28 -11.57
C GLU A 97 -3.56 -8.04 -10.49
N SER A 98 -3.30 -7.74 -9.21
CA SER A 98 -4.09 -8.27 -8.10
C SER A 98 -5.56 -7.89 -8.22
N ALA A 99 -5.85 -6.61 -8.51
CA ALA A 99 -7.22 -6.14 -8.73
C ALA A 99 -7.92 -6.91 -9.86
N ALA A 100 -7.25 -7.13 -10.99
CA ALA A 100 -7.80 -7.90 -12.11
C ALA A 100 -8.08 -9.36 -11.74
N GLN A 101 -7.24 -9.99 -10.90
CA GLN A 101 -7.49 -11.34 -10.40
C GLN A 101 -8.72 -11.41 -9.48
N VAL A 102 -8.88 -10.42 -8.60
CA VAL A 102 -10.06 -10.31 -7.73
C VAL A 102 -11.33 -10.04 -8.55
N GLU A 103 -11.24 -9.17 -9.56
CA GLU A 103 -12.36 -8.88 -10.47
C GLU A 103 -12.78 -10.13 -11.25
N ALA A 104 -11.83 -10.88 -11.82
CA ALA A 104 -12.12 -12.13 -12.52
C ALA A 104 -12.81 -13.16 -11.60
N LEU A 105 -12.40 -13.21 -10.33
CA LEU A 105 -13.02 -14.07 -9.33
C LEU A 105 -14.45 -13.64 -9.00
N MET A 106 -14.68 -12.35 -8.79
CA MET A 106 -16.02 -11.79 -8.56
C MET A 106 -16.93 -12.03 -9.77
N GLN A 107 -16.40 -11.88 -10.99
CA GLN A 107 -17.13 -12.15 -12.23
C GLN A 107 -17.54 -13.62 -12.33
N SER A 108 -16.64 -14.55 -12.03
CA SER A 108 -16.96 -15.98 -11.98
C SER A 108 -18.04 -16.29 -10.93
N ASP A 109 -18.00 -15.61 -9.78
CA ASP A 109 -18.97 -15.81 -8.71
C ASP A 109 -20.35 -15.22 -9.04
N ILE A 110 -20.40 -14.14 -9.85
CA ILE A 110 -21.62 -13.60 -10.46
C ILE A 110 -22.23 -14.63 -11.42
N GLU A 111 -21.42 -15.19 -12.33
CA GLU A 111 -21.86 -16.19 -13.30
C GLU A 111 -22.37 -17.47 -12.62
N ALA A 112 -21.77 -17.84 -11.49
CA ALA A 112 -22.21 -18.96 -10.66
C ALA A 112 -23.44 -18.63 -9.79
N GLY A 113 -23.90 -17.38 -9.75
CA GLY A 113 -25.04 -16.94 -8.94
C GLY A 113 -24.76 -16.90 -7.43
N THR A 114 -23.49 -16.89 -7.03
CA THR A 114 -23.07 -16.89 -5.61
C THR A 114 -22.96 -15.48 -5.01
N ILE A 115 -22.83 -14.46 -5.87
CA ILE A 115 -22.90 -13.04 -5.53
C ILE A 115 -23.66 -12.31 -6.63
N THR A 116 -24.34 -11.20 -6.30
CA THR A 116 -25.02 -10.38 -7.31
C THR A 116 -24.10 -9.24 -7.78
N PRO A 117 -24.29 -8.71 -9.01
CA PRO A 117 -23.56 -7.54 -9.49
C PRO A 117 -23.70 -6.33 -8.55
N GLU A 118 -24.89 -6.09 -8.00
CA GLU A 118 -25.16 -4.99 -7.08
C GLU A 118 -24.35 -5.14 -5.79
N LYS A 119 -24.17 -6.37 -5.32
CA LYS A 119 -23.34 -6.61 -4.14
C LYS A 119 -21.86 -6.35 -4.42
N VAL A 120 -21.37 -6.70 -5.61
CA VAL A 120 -20.00 -6.36 -6.03
C VAL A 120 -19.81 -4.86 -6.11
N VAL A 121 -20.75 -4.13 -6.71
CA VAL A 121 -20.71 -2.65 -6.76
C VAL A 121 -20.66 -2.05 -5.36
N SER A 122 -21.54 -2.49 -4.45
CA SER A 122 -21.54 -2.03 -3.06
C SER A 122 -20.21 -2.28 -2.35
N LEU A 123 -19.59 -3.45 -2.54
CA LEU A 123 -18.28 -3.73 -1.93
C LEU A 123 -17.20 -2.75 -2.42
N VAL A 124 -17.16 -2.49 -3.73
CA VAL A 124 -16.17 -1.58 -4.33
C VAL A 124 -16.43 -0.14 -3.88
N GLU A 125 -17.68 0.29 -3.84
CA GLU A 125 -18.06 1.62 -3.34
C GLU A 125 -17.68 1.80 -1.87
N ASP A 126 -18.01 0.84 -1.01
CA ASP A 126 -17.67 0.86 0.43
C ASP A 126 -16.14 0.95 0.64
N ALA A 127 -15.35 0.19 -0.15
CA ALA A 127 -13.90 0.27 -0.07
C ALA A 127 -13.35 1.62 -0.55
N ASN A 128 -13.91 2.18 -1.63
CA ASN A 128 -13.51 3.49 -2.14
C ASN A 128 -13.85 4.62 -1.16
N GLU A 129 -15.02 4.56 -0.52
CA GLU A 129 -15.40 5.51 0.52
C GLU A 129 -14.44 5.47 1.70
N LYS A 130 -14.06 4.27 2.17
CA LYS A 130 -13.06 4.12 3.24
C LYS A 130 -11.69 4.65 2.86
N ILE A 131 -11.26 4.45 1.61
CA ILE A 131 -10.02 5.05 1.13
C ILE A 131 -10.15 6.57 1.15
N ALA A 132 -11.24 7.14 0.64
CA ALA A 132 -11.46 8.58 0.63
C ALA A 132 -11.39 9.16 2.04
N LEU A 133 -12.16 8.62 2.99
CA LEU A 133 -12.16 9.04 4.39
C LEU A 133 -10.77 8.90 5.05
N CYS A 134 -10.03 7.85 4.73
CA CYS A 134 -8.67 7.64 5.23
C CYS A 134 -7.65 8.62 4.64
N MET A 135 -7.92 9.13 3.44
CA MET A 135 -7.06 10.09 2.72
C MET A 135 -7.40 11.56 3.02
N GLU A 136 -8.55 11.86 3.62
CA GLU A 136 -8.99 13.24 3.99
C GLU A 136 -8.05 13.93 5.01
N GLY A 137 -7.16 13.19 5.66
CA GLY A 137 -6.17 13.70 6.61
C GLY A 137 -4.83 14.14 6.01
N LEU A 138 -4.68 14.16 4.67
CA LEU A 138 -3.47 14.57 3.95
C LEU A 138 -3.47 16.03 3.51
#